data_AF-A0A357MRY5-F1
#
_entry.id   AF-A0A357MRY5-F1
#
_cell.length_a   1.000
_cell.length_b   1.000
_cell.length_c   1.000
_cell.angle_alpha   90.00
_cell.angle_beta   90.00
_cell.angle_gamma   90.00
#
_symmetry.space_group_name_H-M   'P 1'
#
loop_
_entity.id
_entity.type
_entity.pdbx_description
1 polymer ?
#
loop_
_entity_poly.entity_id
_entity_poly.type
_entity_poly.pdbx_seq_one_letter_code
_entity_poly.pdbx_strand_id
1 'polypeptide(L)' 'TEPVAAIPMRVVGPVKIISTEFNADIPLPLATFESPLWPSVHRGAKVCAQS' A
#
# COMPACT_ATOMS: atom_id res chain seq x y z
N THR A 1 -24.46 20.58 2.70
CA THR A 1 -23.37 19.62 2.94
C THR A 1 -23.32 18.71 1.75
N GLU A 2 -22.18 18.64 1.08
CA GLU A 2 -22.03 17.77 -0.08
C GLU A 2 -22.07 16.29 0.35
N PRO A 3 -22.73 15.39 -0.42
CA PRO A 3 -22.74 13.97 -0.11
C PRO A 3 -21.33 13.38 -0.25
N VAL A 4 -20.91 12.57 0.73
CA VAL A 4 -19.61 11.89 0.74
C VAL A 4 -19.81 10.39 0.54
N ALA A 5 -19.03 9.80 -0.36
CA ALA A 5 -18.93 8.35 -0.51
C ALA A 5 -17.72 7.84 0.28
N ALA A 6 -17.95 7.01 1.30
CA ALA A 6 -16.88 6.40 2.07
C ALA A 6 -16.28 5.20 1.31
N ILE A 7 -14.95 5.18 1.15
CA ILE A 7 -14.21 4.07 0.53
C ILE A 7 -13.39 3.38 1.63
N PRO A 8 -13.49 2.05 1.81
CA PRO A 8 -12.71 1.37 2.83
C PRO A 8 -11.22 1.43 2.49
N MET A 9 -10.40 1.65 3.51
CA MET A 9 -8.95 1.83 3.40
C MET A 9 -8.22 0.91 4.36
N ARG A 10 -7.09 0.35 3.91
CA ARG A 10 -6.18 -0.42 4.75
C ARG A 10 -4.73 -0.01 4.50
N VAL A 11 -3.90 -0.17 5.51
CA VAL A 11 -2.45 -0.02 5.38
C VAL A 11 -1.87 -1.31 4.81
N VAL A 12 -1.07 -1.19 3.75
CA VAL A 12 -0.39 -2.28 3.04
C VAL A 12 1.12 -2.02 3.04
N GLY A 13 1.92 -3.08 3.11
CA GLY A 13 3.39 -2.99 3.10
C GLY A 13 4.01 -3.61 4.35
N PRO A 14 5.22 -3.18 4.76
CA PRO A 14 5.98 -2.04 4.21
C PRO A 14 6.46 -2.29 2.78
N VAL A 15 6.51 -1.22 1.98
CA VAL A 15 7.14 -1.20 0.65
C VAL A 15 8.52 -0.57 0.79
N LYS A 16 9.57 -1.32 0.43
CA LYS A 16 10.94 -0.82 0.38
C LYS A 16 11.10 0.06 -0.85
N ILE A 17 11.40 1.34 -0.65
CA ILE A 17 11.66 2.31 -1.71
C ILE A 17 13.12 2.72 -1.65
N ILE A 18 13.83 2.55 -2.76
CA ILE A 18 15.22 2.95 -2.93
C ILE A 18 15.27 3.99 -4.05
N SER A 19 15.61 5.23 -3.70
CA SER A 19 15.87 6.33 -4.64
C SER A 19 17.19 7.02 -4.30
N THR A 20 17.58 8.00 -5.11
CA THR A 20 18.76 8.84 -4.82
C THR A 20 18.56 9.68 -3.55
N GLU A 21 17.32 10.05 -3.24
CA GLU A 21 16.94 10.94 -2.16
C GLU A 21 16.68 10.21 -0.84
N PHE A 22 16.13 8.99 -0.88
CA PHE A 22 15.87 8.21 0.33
C PHE A 22 15.84 6.71 0.10
N ASN A 23 16.07 5.98 1.18
CA ASN A 23 15.95 4.53 1.27
C ASN A 23 15.14 4.19 2.52
N ALA A 24 13.88 3.77 2.33
CA ALA A 24 12.95 3.60 3.44
C ALA A 24 11.90 2.52 3.19
N ASP A 25 11.46 1.91 4.29
CA ASP A 25 10.33 0.98 4.34
C ASP A 25 9.05 1.76 4.69
N ILE A 26 8.13 1.88 3.73
CA ILE A 26 6.96 2.75 3.87
C ILE A 26 5.67 1.93 3.97
N PRO A 27 4.87 2.09 5.05
CA PRO A 27 3.50 1.59 5.09
C PRO A 27 2.58 2.50 4.25
N LEU A 28 1.89 1.93 3.26
CA LEU A 28 1.07 2.68 2.31
C LEU A 28 -0.44 2.54 2.62
N PRO A 29 -1.20 3.64 2.75
CA PRO A 29 -2.65 3.58 2.80
C PRO A 29 -3.21 3.28 1.40
N LEU A 30 -4.07 2.27 1.28
CA LEU A 30 -4.73 1.88 0.03
C LEU A 30 -6.25 1.80 0.23
N ALA A 31 -7.00 2.64 -0.47
CA ALA A 31 -8.46 2.68 -0.44
C ALA A 31 -9.05 1.99 -1.68
N THR A 32 -9.87 0.95 -1.47
CA THR A 32 -10.51 0.18 -2.55
C THR A 32 -11.65 -0.66 -2.02
N PHE A 33 -12.64 -1.00 -2.87
CA PHE A 33 -13.66 -2.01 -2.57
C PHE A 33 -13.22 -3.44 -2.96
N GLU A 34 -12.15 -3.57 -3.72
CA GLU A 34 -11.62 -4.87 -4.15
C GLU A 34 -10.79 -5.51 -3.03
N SER A 35 -11.47 -6.29 -2.19
CA SER A 35 -10.84 -7.04 -1.09
C SER A 35 -9.57 -7.83 -1.47
N PRO A 36 -9.44 -8.49 -2.65
CA PRO A 36 -8.21 -9.22 -2.99
C PRO A 36 -7.00 -8.32 -3.28
N LEU A 37 -7.19 -7.02 -3.51
CA LEU A 37 -6.10 -6.11 -3.87
C LEU A 37 -5.10 -5.92 -2.73
N TRP A 38 -5.58 -5.68 -1.50
CA TRP A 38 -4.70 -5.48 -0.32
C TRP A 38 -3.73 -6.65 -0.06
N PRO A 39 -4.17 -7.92 0.06
CA PRO A 39 -3.24 -9.03 0.25
C PRO A 39 -2.34 -9.25 -0.98
N SER A 40 -2.81 -8.95 -2.19
CA SER A 40 -1.98 -9.06 -3.39
C SER A 40 -0.81 -8.08 -3.39
N VAL A 41 -1.08 -6.80 -3.14
CA VAL A 41 -0.05 -5.75 -3.06
C VAL A 41 0.90 -6.02 -1.88
N HIS A 42 0.38 -6.48 -0.73
CA HIS A 42 1.23 -6.84 0.42
C HIS A 42 2.21 -7.97 0.08
N ARG A 43 1.79 -9.00 -0.66
CA ARG A 43 2.71 -10.05 -1.12
C ARG A 43 3.78 -9.49 -2.06
N GLY A 44 3.39 -8.63 -3.00
CA GLY A 44 4.34 -7.97 -3.90
C GLY A 44 5.41 -7.18 -3.13
N ALA A 45 4.98 -6.40 -2.14
CA ALA A 45 5.88 -5.65 -1.26
C ALA A 45 6.92 -6.54 -0.56
N LYS A 46 6.49 -7.71 -0.06
CA LYS A 46 7.40 -8.70 0.56
C LYS A 46 8.42 -9.27 -0.40
N VAL A 47 8.01 -9.60 -1.63
CA VAL A 47 8.91 -10.16 -2.65
C VAL A 47 9.96 -9.13 -3.05
N CYS A 48 9.56 -7.88 -3.30
CA CYS A 48 10.49 -6.80 -3.64
C CYS A 48 11.47 -6.45 -2.50
N ALA A 49 11.11 -6.70 -1.24
CA ALA A 49 12.02 -6.47 -0.13
C ALA A 49 13.15 -7.52 -0.03
N GLN A 50 13.01 -8.66 -0.70
CA GLN A 50 13.98 -9.77 -0.71
C GLN A 50 15.01 -9.69 -1.84
N SER A 51 14.77 -8.86 -2.85
CA SER A 51 15.72 -8.55 -3.93
C SER A 51 16.64 -7.39 -3.56
#